data_AF-A0A521KI22-F1
#
_entry.id   AF-A0A521KI22-F1
#
_cell.length_a   1.000
_cell.length_b   1.000
_cell.length_c   1.000
_cell.angle_alpha   90.00
_cell.angle_beta   90.00
_cell.angle_gamma   90.00
#
_symmetry.space_group_name_H-M   'P 1'
#
loop_
_entity.id
_entity.type
_entity.pdbx_description
1 polymer ?
#
loop_
_entity_poly.entity_id
_entity_poly.type
_entity_poly.pdbx_seq_one_letter_code
_entity_poly.pdbx_strand_id
1 'polypeptide(L)'
;MTASPEGPRLVRDLLHTAAQRLQSVHAADGIDDARLQVELLYGLATGLDRVHVIAAGGDTAPPNAVEAFDALLQRRLQHEPLAYILGKREFFGLTFDVGPGCLVPRPETETLVEAALEAIKAHPSARRLVRVADIGTGSGAIALSVAQHAPNAKVFAVDVSTEALQWAGKNMRRFGLQDRVVLLAGDLAEPLSDPIDVLLANLPYVSTDEFEALPEQIREREPRIAVEGGSEEIGRA
;
A
#
# COMPACT_ATOMS: atom_id res chain seq x y z
N MET A 1 0.80 22.82 32.99
CA MET A 1 2.13 22.32 33.39
C MET A 1 3.00 22.32 32.15
N THR A 2 3.91 23.28 32.04
CA THR A 2 4.91 23.36 30.96
C THR A 2 5.89 22.21 31.14
N ALA A 3 5.96 21.30 30.17
CA ALA A 3 6.97 20.26 30.14
C ALA A 3 8.36 20.91 30.19
N SER A 4 9.20 20.48 31.13
CA SER A 4 10.62 20.83 31.13
C SER A 4 11.25 20.38 29.81
N PRO A 5 12.24 21.12 29.25
CA PRO A 5 12.94 20.65 28.07
C PRO A 5 13.72 19.39 28.48
N GLU A 6 13.28 18.22 28.00
CA GLU A 6 14.07 17.00 28.12
C GLU A 6 15.45 17.24 27.52
N GLY A 7 16.50 16.84 28.23
CA GLY A 7 17.88 17.00 27.78
C GLY A 7 18.15 16.30 26.44
N PRO A 8 19.36 16.47 25.87
CA PRO A 8 19.71 15.84 24.60
C PRO A 8 19.50 14.31 24.67
N ARG A 9 18.63 13.79 23.80
CA ARG A 9 18.30 12.36 23.70
C ARG A 9 19.11 11.72 22.59
N LEU A 10 19.70 10.55 22.85
CA LEU A 10 20.34 9.78 21.79
C LEU A 10 19.27 9.21 20.84
N VAL A 11 19.59 9.10 19.55
CA VAL A 11 18.67 8.54 18.56
C VAL A 11 18.19 7.15 18.97
N ARG A 12 19.08 6.27 19.46
CA ARG A 12 18.70 4.91 19.88
C ARG A 12 17.63 4.91 20.97
N ASP A 13 17.74 5.81 21.94
CA ASP A 13 16.90 5.86 23.13
C ASP A 13 15.52 6.41 22.75
N LEU A 14 15.50 7.49 21.94
CA LEU A 14 14.28 8.03 21.35
C LEU A 14 13.50 6.95 20.61
N LEU A 15 14.15 6.21 19.71
CA LEU A 15 13.52 5.15 18.95
C LEU A 15 13.08 3.97 19.82
N HIS A 16 13.82 3.65 20.89
CA HIS A 16 13.44 2.58 21.81
C HIS A 16 12.14 2.93 22.56
N THR A 17 12.07 4.12 23.15
CA THR A 17 10.86 4.61 23.84
C THR A 17 9.67 4.71 22.88
N ALA A 18 9.89 5.21 21.66
CA ALA A 18 8.84 5.27 20.64
C ALA A 18 8.33 3.88 20.24
N ALA A 19 9.21 2.90 20.06
CA ALA A 19 8.82 1.52 19.71
C ALA A 19 8.00 0.87 20.83
N GLN A 20 8.39 1.06 22.10
CA GLN A 20 7.61 0.58 23.25
C GLN A 20 6.22 1.22 23.30
N ARG A 21 6.13 2.53 23.09
CA ARG A 21 4.84 3.24 23.04
C ARG A 21 3.97 2.70 21.91
N LEU A 22 4.53 2.55 20.71
CA LEU A 22 3.82 2.01 19.55
C LEU A 22 3.32 0.58 19.81
N GLN A 23 4.16 -0.29 20.36
CA GLN A 23 3.79 -1.66 20.71
C GLN A 23 2.66 -1.70 21.76
N SER A 24 2.68 -0.78 22.73
CA SER A 24 1.65 -0.75 23.77
C SER A 24 0.28 -0.31 23.24
N VAL A 25 0.24 0.69 22.36
CA VAL A 25 -1.02 1.20 21.77
C VAL A 25 -1.62 0.18 20.81
N HIS A 26 -0.79 -0.47 19.99
CA HIS A 26 -1.26 -1.41 18.97
C HIS A 26 -1.11 -2.88 19.36
N ALA A 27 -1.08 -3.19 20.66
CA ALA A 27 -0.90 -4.56 21.14
C ALA A 27 -2.00 -5.51 20.63
N ALA A 28 -3.23 -5.00 20.45
CA ALA A 28 -4.36 -5.76 19.92
C ALA A 28 -4.35 -5.89 18.39
N ASP A 29 -3.67 -4.98 17.68
CA ASP A 29 -3.63 -4.96 16.21
C ASP A 29 -2.57 -5.92 15.63
N GLY A 30 -1.75 -6.54 16.48
CA GLY A 30 -0.69 -7.46 16.05
C GLY A 30 0.36 -6.80 15.14
N ILE A 31 0.79 -5.58 15.47
CA ILE A 31 1.69 -4.83 14.58
C ILE A 31 2.98 -5.58 14.25
N ASP A 32 3.34 -5.55 12.97
CA ASP A 32 4.65 -5.96 12.50
C ASP A 32 5.74 -5.07 13.11
N ASP A 33 6.84 -5.69 13.54
CA ASP A 33 8.08 -5.09 14.06
C ASP A 33 8.01 -3.58 14.37
N ALA A 34 7.55 -3.23 15.58
CA ALA A 34 7.43 -1.85 16.04
C ALA A 34 8.75 -1.06 15.92
N ARG A 35 9.88 -1.76 16.04
CA ARG A 35 11.21 -1.14 15.92
C ARG A 35 11.49 -0.72 14.49
N LEU A 36 11.18 -1.59 13.52
CA LEU A 36 11.27 -1.25 12.10
C LEU A 36 10.41 -0.04 11.76
N GLN A 37 9.17 0.03 12.26
CA GLN A 37 8.27 1.14 11.95
C GLN A 37 8.84 2.48 12.43
N VAL A 38 9.33 2.57 13.66
CA VAL A 38 9.89 3.84 14.18
C VAL A 38 11.18 4.23 13.48
N GLU A 39 12.01 3.26 13.07
CA GLU A 39 13.21 3.52 12.26
C GLU A 39 12.82 4.13 10.90
N LEU A 40 11.77 3.62 10.26
CA LEU A 40 11.26 4.16 9.00
C LEU A 40 10.66 5.57 9.15
N LEU A 41 9.92 5.82 10.24
CA LEU A 41 9.38 7.15 10.54
C LEU A 41 10.49 8.17 10.82
N TYR A 42 11.54 7.77 11.55
CA TYR A 42 12.68 8.64 11.82
C TYR A 42 13.52 8.88 10.55
N GLY A 43 13.68 7.86 9.72
CA GLY A 43 14.27 7.99 8.40
C GLY A 43 13.51 9.00 7.53
N LEU A 44 12.17 8.95 7.54
CA LEU A 44 11.33 9.95 6.86
C LEU A 44 11.52 11.36 7.43
N ALA A 45 11.60 11.52 8.75
CA ALA A 45 11.82 12.81 9.41
C ALA A 45 13.18 13.45 9.08
N THR A 46 14.19 12.63 8.80
CA THR A 46 15.59 13.06 8.61
C THR A 46 16.08 12.99 7.16
N GLY A 47 15.34 12.31 6.27
CA GLY A 47 15.80 11.98 4.92
C GLY A 47 16.83 10.84 4.87
N LEU A 48 17.06 10.15 5.99
CA LEU A 48 17.98 9.01 6.07
C LEU A 48 17.28 7.71 5.68
N ASP A 49 18.03 6.80 5.05
CA ASP A 49 17.58 5.40 4.97
C ASP A 49 17.77 4.68 6.31
N ARG A 50 17.19 3.49 6.43
CA ARG A 50 17.20 2.69 7.65
C ARG A 50 18.62 2.38 8.15
N VAL A 51 19.56 2.09 7.26
CA VAL A 51 20.93 1.73 7.65
C VAL A 51 21.62 2.92 8.30
N HIS A 52 21.44 4.11 7.72
CA HIS A 52 21.98 5.34 8.28
C HIS A 52 21.31 5.72 9.61
N VAL A 53 20.01 5.47 9.78
CA VAL A 53 19.33 5.65 11.08
C VAL A 53 19.93 4.76 12.16
N ILE A 54 20.19 3.48 11.84
CA ILE A 54 20.80 2.53 12.79
C ILE A 54 22.22 2.99 13.15
N ALA A 55 23.02 3.41 12.16
CA ALA A 55 24.38 3.90 12.38
C ALA A 55 24.41 5.16 13.27
N ALA A 56 23.44 6.05 13.12
CA ALA A 56 23.28 7.28 13.91
C ALA A 56 22.78 7.03 15.34
N GLY A 57 22.54 5.78 15.76
CA GLY A 57 21.98 5.47 17.08
C GLY A 57 22.78 6.01 18.27
N GLY A 58 24.08 6.25 18.10
CA GLY A 58 24.95 6.86 19.10
C GLY A 58 24.94 8.38 19.15
N ASP A 59 24.34 9.02 18.15
CA ASP A 59 24.31 10.47 18.01
C ASP A 59 23.16 11.08 18.82
N THR A 60 23.32 12.37 19.14
CA THR A 60 22.22 13.16 19.72
C THR A 60 21.22 13.52 18.62
N ALA A 61 19.94 13.25 18.85
CA ALA A 61 18.88 13.56 17.89
C ALA A 61 18.73 15.09 17.73
N PRO A 62 18.83 15.65 16.51
CA PRO A 62 18.60 17.08 16.27
C PRO A 62 17.17 17.50 16.68
N PRO A 63 16.97 18.67 17.31
CA PRO A 63 15.64 19.10 17.77
C PRO A 63 14.56 19.14 16.67
N ASN A 64 14.92 19.59 15.47
CA ASN A 64 14.03 19.60 14.31
C ASN A 64 13.66 18.18 13.83
N ALA A 65 14.59 17.23 13.89
CA ALA A 65 14.34 15.84 13.57
C ALA A 65 13.40 15.19 14.60
N VAL A 66 13.58 15.52 15.88
CA VAL A 66 12.69 15.07 16.96
C VAL A 66 11.26 15.58 16.74
N GLU A 67 11.09 16.87 16.47
CA GLU A 67 9.76 17.47 16.22
C GLU A 67 9.06 16.82 15.02
N ALA A 68 9.77 16.67 13.89
CA ALA A 68 9.23 16.02 12.70
C ALA A 68 8.89 14.53 12.95
N PHE A 69 9.77 13.80 13.65
CA PHE A 69 9.54 12.41 14.03
C PHE A 69 8.32 12.26 14.95
N ASP A 70 8.21 13.09 15.98
CA ASP A 70 7.11 13.03 16.95
C ASP A 70 5.76 13.28 16.26
N ALA A 71 5.69 14.20 15.28
CA ALA A 71 4.51 14.43 14.46
C ALA A 71 4.10 13.20 13.64
N LEU A 72 5.08 12.52 13.01
CA LEU A 72 4.84 11.28 12.26
C LEU A 72 4.45 10.12 13.17
N LEU A 73 5.06 10.01 14.35
CA LEU A 73 4.72 9.02 15.36
C LEU A 73 3.30 9.23 15.89
N GLN A 74 2.86 10.48 16.12
CA GLN A 74 1.48 10.74 16.54
C GLN A 74 0.47 10.26 15.50
N ARG A 75 0.72 10.49 14.21
CA ARG A 75 -0.13 9.95 13.13
C ARG A 75 -0.23 8.44 13.19
N ARG A 76 0.92 7.76 13.37
CA ARG A 76 0.97 6.29 13.48
C ARG A 76 0.20 5.78 14.70
N LEU A 77 0.38 6.42 15.86
CA LEU A 77 -0.34 6.10 17.10
C LEU A 77 -1.86 6.32 16.99
N GLN A 78 -2.31 7.17 16.08
CA GLN A 78 -3.73 7.34 15.71
C GLN A 78 -4.16 6.35 14.62
N HIS A 79 -3.52 5.18 14.59
CA HIS A 79 -3.80 4.09 13.68
C HIS A 79 -3.68 4.43 12.19
N GLU A 80 -3.02 5.53 11.80
CA GLU A 80 -2.76 5.79 10.38
C GLU A 80 -1.83 4.70 9.80
N PRO A 81 -2.17 4.07 8.67
CA PRO A 81 -1.31 3.06 8.05
C PRO A 81 0.09 3.60 7.78
N LEU A 82 1.11 2.83 8.16
CA LEU A 82 2.50 3.23 7.95
C LEU A 82 2.79 3.59 6.48
N ALA A 83 2.21 2.83 5.53
CA ALA A 83 2.39 3.09 4.11
C ALA A 83 1.85 4.46 3.66
N TYR A 84 0.75 4.95 4.28
CA TYR A 84 0.23 6.29 4.01
C TYR A 84 1.12 7.39 4.59
N ILE A 85 1.67 7.16 5.78
CA ILE A 85 2.62 8.09 6.40
C ILE A 85 3.89 8.18 5.55
N LEU A 86 4.40 7.05 5.07
CA LEU A 86 5.56 6.96 4.18
C LEU A 86 5.23 7.41 2.73
N GLY A 87 3.96 7.48 2.37
CA GLY A 87 3.46 7.77 1.03
C GLY A 87 3.77 6.70 -0.02
N LYS A 88 4.24 5.52 0.39
CA LYS A 88 4.72 4.48 -0.51
C LYS A 88 4.59 3.06 0.05
N ARG A 89 4.48 2.09 -0.85
CA ARG A 89 4.47 0.65 -0.57
C ARG A 89 5.27 -0.10 -1.63
N GLU A 90 6.12 -1.02 -1.20
CA GLU A 90 6.74 -1.99 -2.10
C GLU A 90 5.75 -3.11 -2.40
N PHE A 91 5.67 -3.50 -3.68
CA PHE A 91 4.85 -4.59 -4.17
C PHE A 91 5.48 -5.12 -5.46
N PHE A 92 5.72 -6.43 -5.53
CA PHE A 92 6.27 -7.14 -6.68
C PHE A 92 7.57 -6.51 -7.25
N GLY A 93 8.48 -6.11 -6.35
CA GLY A 93 9.75 -5.46 -6.70
C GLY A 93 9.64 -4.01 -7.18
N LEU A 94 8.45 -3.40 -7.10
CA LEU A 94 8.18 -2.01 -7.49
C LEU A 94 7.75 -1.18 -6.28
N THR A 95 8.11 0.10 -6.26
CA THR A 95 7.65 1.03 -5.22
C THR A 95 6.51 1.91 -5.74
N PHE A 96 5.31 1.65 -5.22
CA PHE A 96 4.09 2.38 -5.52
C PHE A 96 3.89 3.56 -4.55
N ASP A 97 3.50 4.71 -5.09
CA ASP A 97 2.88 5.79 -4.33
C ASP A 97 1.49 5.35 -3.84
N VAL A 98 1.22 5.53 -2.55
CA VAL A 98 -0.07 5.20 -1.92
C VAL A 98 -0.46 6.26 -0.89
N GLY A 99 -1.74 6.33 -0.57
CA GLY A 99 -2.27 7.22 0.45
C GLY A 99 -3.77 7.01 0.66
N PRO A 100 -4.43 7.92 1.40
CA PRO A 100 -5.87 7.86 1.61
C PRO A 100 -6.63 7.73 0.27
N GLY A 101 -7.69 6.92 0.26
CA GLY A 101 -8.52 6.68 -0.92
C GLY A 101 -8.14 5.45 -1.77
N CYS A 102 -7.03 4.75 -1.47
CA CYS A 102 -6.69 3.48 -2.11
C CYS A 102 -6.23 2.41 -1.10
N LEU A 103 -6.58 1.15 -1.33
CA LEU A 103 -6.09 0.03 -0.53
C LEU A 103 -4.55 -0.03 -0.57
N VAL A 104 -3.92 -0.28 0.58
CA VAL A 104 -2.47 -0.51 0.63
C VAL A 104 -2.16 -1.90 0.04
N PRO A 105 -1.30 -2.01 -0.99
CA PRO A 105 -0.95 -3.29 -1.60
C PRO A 105 -0.44 -4.32 -0.60
N ARG A 106 -0.99 -5.52 -0.69
CA ARG A 106 -0.76 -6.64 0.23
C ARG A 106 0.17 -7.68 -0.42
N PRO A 107 1.19 -8.23 0.29
CA PRO A 107 2.11 -9.20 -0.30
C PRO A 107 1.42 -10.46 -0.83
N GLU A 108 0.32 -10.88 -0.21
CA GLU A 108 -0.46 -12.05 -0.62
C GLU A 108 -0.98 -11.92 -2.06
N THR A 109 -1.27 -10.69 -2.49
CA THR A 109 -1.73 -10.35 -3.84
C THR A 109 -0.64 -10.49 -4.90
N GLU A 110 0.64 -10.65 -4.54
CA GLU A 110 1.72 -10.90 -5.51
C GLU A 110 1.52 -12.23 -6.25
N THR A 111 0.94 -13.23 -5.58
CA THR A 111 0.61 -14.53 -6.20
C THR A 111 -0.36 -14.40 -7.39
N LEU A 112 -1.27 -13.40 -7.36
CA LEU A 112 -2.17 -13.11 -8.47
C LEU A 112 -1.42 -12.54 -9.67
N VAL A 113 -0.39 -11.72 -9.44
CA VAL A 113 0.48 -11.21 -10.51
C VAL A 113 1.27 -12.35 -11.15
N GLU A 114 1.83 -13.26 -10.34
CA GLU A 114 2.54 -14.44 -10.85
C GLU A 114 1.64 -15.30 -11.74
N ALA A 115 0.45 -15.65 -11.26
CA ALA A 115 -0.54 -16.41 -12.02
C ALA A 115 -0.93 -15.72 -13.33
N ALA A 116 -1.11 -14.39 -13.30
CA ALA A 116 -1.40 -13.60 -14.50
C ALA A 116 -0.28 -13.70 -15.54
N LEU A 117 0.98 -13.57 -15.11
CA LEU A 117 2.13 -13.64 -15.99
C LEU A 117 2.30 -15.04 -16.60
N GLU A 118 2.01 -16.10 -15.84
CA GLU A 118 1.97 -17.46 -16.37
C GLU A 118 0.87 -17.65 -17.41
N ALA A 119 -0.35 -17.16 -17.13
CA ALA A 119 -1.46 -17.21 -18.07
C ALA A 119 -1.15 -16.46 -19.38
N ILE A 120 -0.56 -15.26 -19.28
CA ILE A 120 -0.15 -14.46 -20.45
C ILE A 120 0.91 -15.19 -21.28
N LYS A 121 1.89 -15.84 -20.64
CA LYS A 121 2.94 -16.62 -21.31
C LYS A 121 2.40 -17.87 -21.99
N ALA A 122 1.48 -18.57 -21.33
CA ALA A 122 0.87 -19.81 -21.82
C ALA A 122 -0.18 -19.55 -22.91
N HIS A 123 -0.68 -18.31 -23.02
CA HIS A 123 -1.71 -17.97 -23.99
C HIS A 123 -1.24 -18.34 -25.41
N PRO A 124 -2.05 -19.05 -26.24
CA PRO A 124 -1.67 -19.48 -27.59
C PRO A 124 -1.22 -18.35 -28.51
N SER A 125 -1.60 -17.14 -28.11
CA SER A 125 -1.33 -15.88 -28.76
C SER A 125 -0.28 -15.04 -28.02
N ALA A 126 0.62 -15.63 -27.23
CA ALA A 126 1.70 -14.91 -26.54
C ALA A 126 2.65 -14.16 -27.50
N ARG A 127 2.60 -14.45 -28.81
CA ARG A 127 3.29 -13.68 -29.87
C ARG A 127 2.53 -12.44 -30.36
N ARG A 128 1.27 -12.25 -29.98
CA ARG A 128 0.46 -11.04 -30.23
C ARG A 128 0.23 -10.27 -28.93
N LEU A 129 -0.40 -9.10 -29.07
CA LEU A 129 -0.90 -8.30 -27.96
C LEU A 129 -1.94 -9.10 -27.16
N VAL A 130 -1.77 -9.19 -25.84
CA VAL A 130 -2.71 -9.83 -24.89
C VAL A 130 -3.45 -8.74 -24.13
N ARG A 131 -4.78 -8.74 -24.16
CA ARG A 131 -5.61 -7.80 -23.41
C ARG A 131 -5.85 -8.33 -22.01
N VAL A 132 -5.46 -7.54 -21.01
CA VAL A 132 -5.59 -7.89 -19.59
C VAL A 132 -6.49 -6.87 -18.91
N ALA A 133 -7.42 -7.30 -18.08
CA ALA A 133 -8.20 -6.40 -17.22
C ALA A 133 -7.86 -6.64 -15.74
N ASP A 134 -7.72 -5.57 -14.97
CA ASP A 134 -7.58 -5.57 -13.52
C ASP A 134 -8.76 -4.81 -12.92
N ILE A 135 -9.66 -5.53 -12.25
CA ILE A 135 -10.92 -5.01 -11.71
C ILE A 135 -10.74 -4.68 -10.22
N GLY A 136 -11.04 -3.43 -9.86
CA GLY A 136 -10.73 -2.89 -8.53
C GLY A 136 -9.24 -2.58 -8.40
N THR A 137 -8.68 -1.88 -9.39
CA THR A 137 -7.21 -1.73 -9.55
C THR A 137 -6.53 -0.98 -8.40
N GLY A 138 -7.28 -0.20 -7.60
CA GLY A 138 -6.74 0.53 -6.46
C GLY A 138 -5.63 1.50 -6.89
N SER A 139 -4.46 1.37 -6.25
CA SER A 139 -3.24 2.12 -6.60
C SER A 139 -2.57 1.67 -7.90
N GLY A 140 -3.15 0.70 -8.62
CA GLY A 140 -2.60 0.09 -9.83
C GLY A 140 -1.58 -1.03 -9.56
N ALA A 141 -1.53 -1.56 -8.34
CA ALA A 141 -0.49 -2.50 -7.92
C ALA A 141 -0.40 -3.73 -8.84
N ILE A 142 -1.53 -4.39 -9.10
CA ILE A 142 -1.59 -5.56 -9.97
C ILE A 142 -1.39 -5.15 -11.43
N ALA A 143 -2.23 -4.26 -11.95
CA ALA A 143 -2.19 -3.81 -13.34
C ALA A 143 -0.79 -3.36 -13.81
N LEU A 144 -0.13 -2.50 -13.03
CA LEU A 144 1.16 -1.93 -13.39
C LEU A 144 2.30 -2.94 -13.23
N SER A 145 2.21 -3.86 -12.27
CA SER A 145 3.17 -4.96 -12.12
C SER A 145 3.10 -5.93 -13.30
N VAL A 146 1.88 -6.29 -13.74
CA VAL A 146 1.67 -7.10 -14.94
C VAL A 146 2.21 -6.37 -16.17
N ALA A 147 1.88 -5.09 -16.34
CA ALA A 147 2.39 -4.31 -17.46
C ALA A 147 3.93 -4.24 -17.46
N GLN A 148 4.60 -4.06 -16.32
CA GLN A 148 6.06 -4.05 -16.28
C GLN A 148 6.68 -5.38 -16.74
N HIS A 149 6.09 -6.51 -16.34
CA HIS A 149 6.69 -7.83 -16.54
C HIS A 149 6.17 -8.57 -17.80
N ALA A 150 5.11 -8.08 -18.43
CA ALA A 150 4.58 -8.57 -19.70
C ALA A 150 4.60 -7.46 -20.78
N PRO A 151 5.69 -7.32 -21.55
CA PRO A 151 5.81 -6.30 -22.60
C PRO A 151 4.72 -6.33 -23.67
N ASN A 152 4.16 -7.52 -23.93
CA ASN A 152 3.10 -7.76 -24.91
C ASN A 152 1.67 -7.59 -24.32
N ALA A 153 1.52 -7.15 -23.07
CA ALA A 153 0.21 -6.91 -22.48
C ALA A 153 -0.28 -5.47 -22.71
N LYS A 154 -1.55 -5.32 -23.09
CA LYS A 154 -2.32 -4.08 -22.98
C LYS A 154 -3.26 -4.24 -21.78
N VAL A 155 -3.06 -3.44 -20.74
CA VAL A 155 -3.77 -3.57 -19.47
C VAL A 155 -4.85 -2.51 -19.35
N PHE A 156 -6.05 -2.93 -18.94
CA PHE A 156 -7.18 -2.07 -18.60
C PHE A 156 -7.40 -2.16 -17.09
N ALA A 157 -7.09 -1.08 -16.39
CA ALA A 157 -7.22 -0.98 -14.94
C ALA A 157 -8.51 -0.24 -14.62
N VAL A 158 -9.47 -0.97 -14.03
CA VAL A 158 -10.82 -0.47 -13.76
C VAL A 158 -11.00 -0.27 -12.26
N ASP A 159 -11.59 0.85 -11.87
CA ASP A 159 -11.99 1.08 -10.49
C ASP A 159 -13.20 2.01 -10.41
N VAL A 160 -14.07 1.80 -9.44
CA VAL A 160 -15.20 2.68 -9.15
C VAL A 160 -14.75 3.95 -8.42
N SER A 161 -13.64 3.87 -7.68
CA SER A 161 -13.07 4.98 -6.92
C SER A 161 -12.18 5.85 -7.81
N THR A 162 -12.64 7.07 -8.07
CA THR A 162 -11.81 8.07 -8.76
C THR A 162 -10.56 8.47 -7.96
N GLU A 163 -10.59 8.39 -6.63
CA GLU A 163 -9.43 8.61 -5.77
C GLU A 163 -8.37 7.51 -5.96
N ALA A 164 -8.80 6.25 -6.04
CA ALA A 164 -7.92 5.14 -6.36
C ALA A 164 -7.28 5.32 -7.75
N LEU A 165 -8.06 5.68 -8.76
CA LEU A 165 -7.55 5.93 -10.11
C LEU A 165 -6.56 7.11 -10.17
N GLN A 166 -6.64 8.09 -9.27
CA GLN A 166 -5.61 9.14 -9.17
C GLN A 166 -4.27 8.56 -8.71
N TRP A 167 -4.27 7.64 -7.74
CA TRP A 167 -3.08 6.90 -7.32
C TRP A 167 -2.54 6.01 -8.43
N ALA A 168 -3.40 5.21 -9.08
CA ALA A 168 -3.04 4.40 -10.25
C ALA A 168 -2.43 5.26 -11.37
N GLY A 169 -3.00 6.44 -11.63
CA GLY A 169 -2.48 7.38 -12.62
C GLY A 169 -1.11 7.95 -12.25
N LYS A 170 -0.89 8.25 -10.97
CA LYS A 170 0.42 8.70 -10.47
C LYS A 170 1.48 7.62 -10.67
N ASN A 171 1.17 6.38 -10.27
CA ASN A 171 2.06 5.22 -10.42
C ASN A 171 2.32 4.86 -11.89
N MET A 172 1.29 4.89 -12.73
CA MET A 172 1.41 4.65 -14.17
C MET A 172 2.40 5.63 -14.81
N ARG A 173 2.31 6.92 -14.47
CA ARG A 173 3.27 7.94 -14.95
C ARG A 173 4.67 7.72 -14.41
N ARG A 174 4.79 7.39 -13.12
CA ARG A 174 6.08 7.07 -12.46
C ARG A 174 6.81 5.94 -13.18
N PHE A 175 6.08 4.96 -13.68
CA PHE A 175 6.62 3.78 -14.35
C PHE A 175 6.70 3.88 -15.88
N GLY A 176 6.22 4.97 -16.49
CA GLY A 176 6.27 5.16 -17.94
C GLY A 176 5.35 4.21 -18.72
N LEU A 177 4.19 3.84 -18.15
CA LEU A 177 3.30 2.81 -18.70
C LEU A 177 2.06 3.35 -19.45
N GLN A 178 1.99 4.66 -19.71
CA GLN A 178 0.82 5.33 -20.29
C GLN A 178 0.38 4.75 -21.65
N ASP A 179 1.32 4.24 -22.45
CA ASP A 179 1.00 3.65 -23.75
C ASP A 179 0.40 2.24 -23.64
N ARG A 180 0.61 1.56 -22.51
CA ARG A 180 0.26 0.15 -22.30
C ARG A 180 -0.81 -0.08 -21.26
N VAL A 181 -1.13 0.93 -20.45
CA VAL A 181 -2.15 0.85 -19.41
C VAL A 181 -3.22 1.91 -19.66
N VAL A 182 -4.48 1.52 -19.57
CA VAL A 182 -5.64 2.41 -19.69
C VAL A 182 -6.39 2.37 -18.38
N LEU A 183 -6.63 3.53 -17.79
CA LEU A 183 -7.43 3.68 -16.59
C LEU A 183 -8.89 3.93 -16.98
N LEU A 184 -9.81 3.17 -16.40
CA LEU A 184 -11.23 3.26 -16.67
C LEU A 184 -11.99 3.42 -15.35
N ALA A 185 -12.84 4.44 -15.26
CA ALA A 185 -13.74 4.62 -14.12
C ALA A 185 -15.05 3.89 -14.40
N GLY A 186 -15.48 3.06 -13.46
CA GLY A 186 -16.79 2.40 -13.53
C GLY A 186 -16.88 1.15 -12.67
N ASP A 187 -18.05 0.52 -12.71
CA ASP A 187 -18.33 -0.66 -11.90
C ASP A 187 -17.89 -1.94 -12.62
N LEU A 188 -17.13 -2.77 -11.90
CA LEU A 188 -16.61 -4.05 -12.37
C LEU A 188 -16.12 -4.01 -13.84
N ALA A 189 -16.76 -4.79 -14.72
CA ALA A 189 -16.40 -4.92 -16.12
C ALA A 189 -17.18 -3.99 -17.06
N GLU A 190 -18.09 -3.14 -16.56
CA GLU A 190 -18.94 -2.28 -17.40
C GLU A 190 -18.17 -1.37 -18.38
N PRO A 191 -17.02 -0.78 -18.02
CA PRO A 191 -16.27 0.09 -18.94
C PRO A 191 -15.53 -0.67 -20.05
N LEU A 192 -15.46 -2.00 -19.99
CA LEU A 192 -14.72 -2.81 -20.95
C LEU A 192 -15.59 -3.04 -22.20
N SER A 193 -15.06 -2.65 -23.35
CA SER A 193 -15.77 -2.73 -24.65
C SER A 193 -15.28 -3.85 -25.55
N ASP A 194 -14.02 -4.26 -25.39
CA ASP A 194 -13.38 -5.33 -26.16
C ASP A 194 -13.29 -6.62 -25.33
N PRO A 195 -13.25 -7.80 -25.97
CA PRO A 195 -12.92 -9.05 -25.29
C PRO A 195 -11.57 -8.98 -24.58
N ILE A 196 -11.52 -9.53 -23.37
CA ILE A 196 -10.33 -9.62 -22.53
C ILE A 196 -9.78 -11.05 -22.56
N ASP A 197 -8.47 -11.21 -22.74
CA ASP A 197 -7.81 -12.52 -22.73
C ASP A 197 -7.54 -13.00 -21.29
N VAL A 198 -7.22 -12.08 -20.35
CA VAL A 198 -6.96 -12.38 -18.93
C VAL A 198 -7.64 -11.35 -18.04
N LEU A 199 -8.50 -11.78 -17.11
CA LEU A 199 -9.16 -10.91 -16.13
C LEU A 199 -8.65 -11.22 -14.73
N LEU A 200 -8.25 -10.17 -14.01
CA LEU A 200 -7.73 -10.19 -12.65
C LEU A 200 -8.69 -9.37 -11.78
N ALA A 201 -8.88 -9.82 -10.54
CA ALA A 201 -9.76 -9.16 -9.60
C ALA A 201 -9.29 -9.48 -8.17
N ASN A 202 -8.86 -8.46 -7.44
CA ASN A 202 -8.67 -8.53 -5.99
C ASN A 202 -9.74 -7.67 -5.33
N LEU A 203 -10.98 -8.13 -5.43
CA LEU A 203 -12.17 -7.41 -4.99
C LEU A 203 -12.36 -7.54 -3.47
N PRO A 204 -13.10 -6.62 -2.85
CA PRO A 204 -13.46 -6.71 -1.44
C PRO A 204 -14.11 -8.05 -1.12
N TYR A 205 -13.57 -8.76 -0.13
CA TYR A 205 -14.02 -10.12 0.22
C TYR A 205 -14.30 -10.28 1.71
N VAL A 206 -14.05 -9.26 2.53
CA VAL A 206 -14.25 -9.33 3.98
C VAL A 206 -15.74 -9.14 4.27
N SER A 207 -16.36 -10.09 4.98
CA SER A 207 -17.76 -9.94 5.38
C SER A 207 -17.95 -8.78 6.35
N THR A 208 -19.17 -8.25 6.47
CA THR A 208 -19.46 -7.15 7.42
C THR A 208 -19.03 -7.50 8.85
N ASP A 209 -19.28 -8.73 9.31
CA ASP A 209 -18.91 -9.17 10.66
C ASP A 209 -17.39 -9.26 10.84
N GLU A 210 -16.67 -9.74 9.82
CA GLU A 210 -15.21 -9.78 9.83
C GLU A 210 -14.59 -8.39 9.75
N PHE A 211 -15.22 -7.46 9.02
CA PHE A 211 -14.75 -6.08 8.88
C PHE A 211 -14.70 -5.35 10.22
N GLU A 212 -15.72 -5.55 11.06
CA GLU A 212 -15.76 -4.97 12.41
C GLU A 212 -14.67 -5.54 13.34
N ALA A 213 -14.18 -6.74 13.05
CA ALA A 213 -13.08 -7.38 13.77
C ALA A 213 -11.68 -7.02 13.23
N LEU A 214 -11.58 -6.26 12.13
CA LEU A 214 -10.30 -5.86 11.56
C LEU A 214 -9.57 -4.84 12.44
N PRO A 215 -8.22 -4.80 12.38
CA PRO A 215 -7.42 -3.76 13.02
C PRO A 215 -7.94 -2.36 12.69
N GLU A 216 -7.92 -1.46 13.68
CA GLU A 216 -8.48 -0.10 13.57
C GLU A 216 -7.86 0.68 12.40
N GLN A 217 -6.58 0.45 12.11
CA GLN A 217 -5.89 1.05 10.98
C GLN A 217 -6.49 0.69 9.62
N ILE A 218 -7.14 -0.48 9.49
CA ILE A 218 -7.82 -0.89 8.27
C ILE A 218 -9.25 -0.35 8.31
N ARG A 219 -9.99 -0.63 9.39
CA ARG A 219 -11.41 -0.27 9.56
C ARG A 219 -11.66 1.23 9.43
N GLU A 220 -10.76 2.07 9.95
CA GLU A 220 -10.97 3.51 10.04
C GLU A 220 -10.22 4.34 8.98
N ARG A 221 -9.20 3.77 8.33
CA ARG A 221 -8.31 4.54 7.46
C ARG A 221 -8.23 4.02 6.02
N GLU A 222 -8.47 2.73 5.79
CA GLU A 222 -8.57 2.20 4.43
C GLU A 222 -10.01 2.32 3.93
N PRO A 223 -10.24 2.54 2.61
CA PRO A 223 -11.60 2.70 2.11
C PRO A 223 -12.43 1.45 2.36
N ARG A 224 -13.57 1.58 3.05
CA ARG A 224 -14.48 0.44 3.35
C ARG A 224 -14.88 -0.31 2.07
N ILE A 225 -15.16 0.41 0.98
CA ILE A 225 -15.48 -0.15 -0.34
C ILE A 225 -14.34 -0.98 -0.95
N ALA A 226 -13.10 -0.87 -0.47
CA ALA A 226 -11.97 -1.65 -0.94
C ALA A 226 -11.69 -2.90 -0.07
N VAL A 227 -12.43 -3.06 1.03
CA VAL A 227 -12.18 -4.10 2.05
C VAL A 227 -13.43 -4.95 2.29
N GLU A 228 -14.57 -4.32 2.54
CA GLU A 228 -15.83 -4.99 2.84
C GLU A 228 -16.56 -5.44 1.55
N GLY A 229 -16.83 -6.74 1.45
CA GLY A 229 -17.59 -7.38 0.36
C GLY A 229 -19.10 -7.50 0.60
N GLY A 230 -19.59 -7.05 1.75
CA GLY A 230 -21.01 -7.09 2.13
C GLY A 230 -21.41 -8.30 2.98
N SER A 231 -22.72 -8.47 3.18
CA SER A 231 -23.30 -9.52 4.05
C SER A 231 -23.53 -10.87 3.35
N GLU A 232 -23.31 -10.95 2.04
CA GLU A 232 -23.38 -12.22 1.31
C GLU A 232 -21.98 -12.82 1.23
N GLU A 233 -21.81 -14.03 1.77
CA GLU A 233 -20.64 -14.85 1.47
C GLU A 233 -20.52 -14.94 -0.07
N ILE A 234 -19.45 -14.40 -0.64
CA ILE A 234 -19.06 -14.76 -2.01
C ILE A 234 -18.81 -16.26 -1.96
N GLY A 235 -19.78 -17.02 -2.50
CA GLY A 235 -19.91 -18.45 -2.27
C GLY A 235 -18.59 -19.18 -2.44
N ARG A 236 -18.23 -19.96 -1.41
CA ARG A 236 -17.18 -20.97 -1.51
C ARG A 236 -17.53 -21.91 -2.66
N ALA A 237 -16.82 -21.79 -3.78
CA ALA A 237 -16.83 -22.77 -4.86
C ALA A 237 -15.99 -23.99 -4.48
#